data_AF-A0AAW0J4B1-F1
#
_entry.id   AF-A0AAW0J4B1-F1
#
_cell.length_a   1.000
_cell.length_b   1.000
_cell.length_c   1.000
_cell.angle_alpha   90.00
_cell.angle_beta   90.00
_cell.angle_gamma   90.00
#
_symmetry.space_group_name_H-M   'P 1'
#
loop_
_entity.id
_entity.type
_entity.pdbx_description
1 polymer ?
#
loop_
_entity_poly.entity_id
_entity_poly.type
_entity_poly.pdbx_seq_one_letter_code
_entity_poly.pdbx_strand_id
1 'polypeptide(L)' 'MLKTNFDGIVFEDLNATSVDVVVRNSLGEIMTTLFKIIPIPSSMVALETIVVRTVV' A
#
# COMPACT_ATOMS: atom_id res chain seq x y z
N MET A 1 2.00 -9.49 17.84
CA MET A 1 1.32 -9.69 16.53
C MET A 1 1.39 -8.38 15.77
N LEU A 2 1.73 -8.42 14.48
CA LEU A 2 1.74 -7.23 13.62
C LEU A 2 0.41 -7.14 12.88
N LYS A 3 -0.11 -5.93 12.77
CA LYS A 3 -1.26 -5.61 11.92
C LYS A 3 -0.79 -4.71 10.78
N THR A 4 -1.02 -5.15 9.57
CA THR A 4 -0.73 -4.38 8.36
C THR A 4 -2.03 -3.86 7.79
N ASN A 5 -2.09 -2.54 7.61
CA ASN A 5 -3.12 -1.88 6.82
C ASN A 5 -2.50 -1.36 5.54
N PHE A 6 -3.24 -1.45 4.45
CA PHE A 6 -2.82 -0.88 3.18
C PHE A 6 -4.00 -0.22 2.48
N ASP A 7 -3.68 0.79 1.68
CA ASP A 7 -4.62 1.52 0.84
C ASP A 7 -3.95 1.92 -0.47
N GLY A 8 -4.74 2.31 -1.47
CA GLY A 8 -4.22 2.81 -2.73
C GLY A 8 -5.14 3.85 -3.35
N ILE A 9 -4.52 4.85 -3.97
CA ILE A 9 -5.24 5.97 -4.60
C ILE A 9 -4.78 6.07 -6.06
N VAL A 10 -5.74 6.12 -6.98
CA VAL A 10 -5.48 6.38 -8.40
C VAL A 10 -5.49 7.89 -8.64
N PHE A 11 -4.45 8.40 -9.27
CA PHE A 11 -4.32 9.79 -9.73
C PHE A 11 -4.41 9.80 -11.25
N GLU A 12 -5.63 9.95 -11.79
CA GLU A 12 -5.89 9.91 -13.24
C GLU A 12 -5.08 10.97 -13.99
N ASP A 13 -5.02 12.20 -13.47
CA ASP A 13 -4.28 13.31 -14.07
C ASP A 13 -2.77 13.09 -14.14
N LEU A 14 -2.23 12.24 -13.26
CA LEU A 14 -0.81 11.90 -13.19
C LEU A 14 -0.49 10.57 -13.85
N ASN A 15 -1.51 9.86 -14.38
CA ASN A 15 -1.40 8.48 -14.85
C ASN A 15 -0.63 7.58 -13.86
N ALA A 16 -0.93 7.72 -12.57
CA ALA A 16 -0.18 7.09 -11.48
C ALA A 16 -1.10 6.54 -10.39
N THR A 17 -0.57 5.67 -9.54
CA THR A 17 -1.26 5.12 -8.37
C THR A 17 -0.33 5.19 -7.16
N SER A 18 -0.82 5.67 -6.01
CA SER A 18 -0.11 5.49 -4.74
C SER A 18 -0.47 4.16 -4.10
N VAL A 19 0.51 3.60 -3.41
CA VAL A 19 0.38 2.48 -2.49
C VAL A 19 0.85 2.95 -1.13
N ASP A 20 -0.03 2.80 -0.16
CA ASP A 20 0.17 3.25 1.22
C ASP A 20 0.07 2.05 2.16
N VAL A 21 1.04 1.91 3.06
CA VAL A 21 1.06 0.82 4.04
C VAL A 21 1.41 1.37 5.41
N VAL A 22 0.69 0.88 6.42
CA VAL A 22 1.00 1.10 7.84
C VAL A 22 1.08 -0.23 8.55
N VAL A 23 2.22 -0.51 9.18
CA VAL A 23 2.42 -1.68 10.04
C VAL A 23 2.38 -1.23 11.49
N ARG A 24 1.55 -1.89 12.30
CA ARG A 24 1.36 -1.58 13.72
C ARG A 24 1.62 -2.79 14.60
N ASN A 25 2.11 -2.57 15.81
CA ASN A 25 2.23 -3.63 16.81
C ASN A 25 0.87 -3.94 17.46
N SER A 26 0.85 -4.87 18.40
CA SER A 26 -0.36 -5.29 19.11
C SER A 26 -0.96 -4.22 20.03
N LEU A 27 -0.20 -3.16 20.35
CA LEU A 27 -0.69 -2.01 21.11
C LEU A 27 -1.28 -0.93 20.19
N GLY A 28 -1.24 -1.14 18.87
CA GLY A 28 -1.69 -0.17 17.87
C GLY A 28 -0.64 0.88 17.51
N GLU A 29 0.57 0.81 18.07
CA GLU A 29 1.67 1.73 17.77
C GLU A 29 2.22 1.45 16.38
N ILE A 30 2.45 2.52 15.60
CA ILE A 30 3.01 2.41 14.25
C ILE A 30 4.48 2.02 14.37
N MET A 31 4.84 0.90 13.74
CA MET A 31 6.22 0.42 13.68
C MET A 31 6.93 0.90 12.43
N THR A 32 6.22 0.95 11.30
CA THR A 32 6.75 1.47 10.04
C THR A 32 5.61 1.85 9.09
N THR A 33 5.94 2.66 8.09
CA THR A 33 5.05 3.06 7.00
C THR A 33 5.77 2.96 5.67
N LEU A 34 5.01 2.73 4.60
CA LEU A 34 5.48 2.81 3.23
C LEU A 34 4.54 3.71 2.43
N PHE A 35 5.13 4.59 1.64
CA PHE A 35 4.46 5.33 0.58
C PHE A 35 5.21 5.09 -0.72
N LYS A 36 4.52 4.68 -1.77
CA LYS A 36 5.13 4.48 -3.09
C LYS A 36 4.19 4.89 -4.21
N ILE A 37 4.69 5.67 -5.16
CA ILE A 37 4.01 5.91 -6.43
C ILE A 37 4.47 4.87 -7.44
N ILE A 38 3.50 4.23 -8.11
CA ILE A 38 3.71 3.26 -9.18
C ILE A 38 2.88 3.67 -10.42
N PRO A 39 3.22 3.18 -11.61
CA PRO A 39 2.32 3.28 -12.76
C PRO A 39 0.97 2.63 -12.45
N ILE A 40 -0.10 3.11 -13.09
CA ILE A 40 -1.44 2.54 -12.93
C ILE A 40 -1.38 1.03 -13.26
N PRO A 41 -1.73 0.14 -12.32
CA PRO A 41 -1.72 -1.29 -12.57
C PRO A 41 -2.88 -1.69 -13.49
N SER A 42 -2.76 -2.85 -14.13
CA SER A 42 -3.77 -3.36 -15.07
C SER A 42 -5.13 -3.66 -14.43
N SER A 43 -5.20 -3.77 -13.10
CA SER A 43 -6.43 -3.98 -12.33
C SER A 43 -6.21 -3.69 -10.85
N MET A 44 -7.31 -3.58 -10.09
CA MET A 44 -7.26 -3.49 -8.62
C MET A 44 -6.63 -4.73 -7.97
N VAL A 45 -6.85 -5.92 -8.53
CA VAL A 45 -6.22 -7.16 -8.02
C VAL A 45 -4.70 -7.12 -8.19
N ALA A 46 -4.22 -6.57 -9.31
CA ALA A 46 -2.79 -6.38 -9.54
C ALA A 46 -2.20 -5.35 -8.55
N LEU A 47 -2.93 -4.28 -8.24
CA LEU A 47 -2.56 -3.31 -7.20
C LEU A 47 -2.39 -4.02 -5.85
N GLU A 48 -3.42 -4.74 -5.37
CA GLU A 48 -3.37 -5.45 -4.09
C GLU A 48 -2.24 -6.47 -4.03
N THR A 49 -1.96 -7.17 -5.14
CA THR A 49 -0.84 -8.13 -5.22
C THR A 49 0.51 -7.44 -5.05
N ILE A 50 0.71 -6.27 -5.68
CA ILE A 50 1.94 -5.47 -5.54
C ILE A 50 2.10 -5.00 -4.09
N VAL A 51 1.00 -4.52 -3.49
CA VAL A 51 0.99 -4.06 -2.10
C VAL A 51 1.42 -5.20 -1.17
N VAL A 52 0.75 -6.35 -1.23
CA VAL A 52 1.07 -7.51 -0.36
C VAL A 52 2.53 -7.92 -0.51
N ARG A 53 3.04 -8.03 -1.74
CA ARG A 53 4.45 -8.40 -1.99
C ARG A 53 5.45 -7.39 -1.43
N THR A 54 5.08 -6.13 -1.27
CA THR A 54 6.00 -5.10 -0.78
C THR A 54 6.09 -5.09 0.75
N VAL A 55 5.10 -5.65 1.44
CA VAL A 55 5.03 -5.63 2.91
C VAL A 55 5.48 -6.95 3.54
N VAL A 56 5.40 -8.05 2.81
CA VAL A 56 5.92 -9.38 3.19
C VAL A 56 7.39 -9.50 2.84
#